data_AF-A0A452XCA2-F1
#
_entry.id   AF-A0A452XCA2-F1
#
_cell.length_a   1.000
_cell.length_b   1.000
_cell.length_c   1.000
_cell.angle_alpha   90.00
_cell.angle_beta   90.00
_cell.angle_gamma   90.00
#
_symmetry.space_group_name_H-M   'P 1'
#
loop_
_entity.id
_entity.type
_entity.pdbx_description
1 polymer ?
#
loop_
_entity_poly.entity_id
_entity_poly.type
_entity_poly.pdbx_seq_one_letter_code
_entity_poly.pdbx_strand_id
1 'polypeptide(L)' 'MGSSRRRALLLLLAVLLASSLCAGSAAPLAAQRTRRKDPLDGLRPYAGGWNISDRHYIAVSAS' A
#
# COMPACT_ATOMS: atom_id res chain seq x y z
N MET A 1 -41.61 18.27 10.09
CA MET A 1 -40.21 18.02 9.68
C MET A 1 -39.52 16.85 10.44
N GLY A 2 -40.14 15.68 10.60
CA GLY A 2 -39.63 14.59 11.47
C GLY A 2 -39.09 13.34 10.75
N SER A 3 -39.46 13.12 9.49
CA SER A 3 -39.17 11.90 8.72
C SER A 3 -37.82 11.96 7.97
N SER A 4 -37.44 13.13 7.46
CA SER A 4 -36.20 13.31 6.69
C SER A 4 -34.94 13.15 7.54
N ARG A 5 -34.98 13.61 8.79
CA ARG A 5 -33.84 13.49 9.73
C ARG A 5 -33.60 12.04 10.16
N ARG A 6 -34.67 11.27 10.36
CA ARG A 6 -34.58 9.83 10.70
C ARG A 6 -34.04 9.02 9.52
N ARG A 7 -34.48 9.32 8.30
CA ARG A 7 -33.93 8.68 7.08
C ARG A 7 -32.47 9.02 6.87
N ALA A 8 -32.10 10.30 7.06
CA ALA A 8 -30.70 10.71 7.00
C ALA A 8 -29.85 9.99 8.04
N LEU A 9 -30.33 9.88 9.28
CA LEU A 9 -29.63 9.17 10.36
C LEU A 9 -29.44 7.68 10.05
N LEU A 10 -30.46 7.02 9.49
CA LEU A 10 -30.40 5.61 9.10
C LEU A 10 -29.41 5.37 7.95
N LEU A 11 -29.36 6.27 6.97
CA LEU A 11 -28.37 6.19 5.89
C LEU A 11 -26.94 6.39 6.40
N LEU A 12 -26.75 7.35 7.30
CA LEU A 12 -25.45 7.63 7.91
C LEU A 12 -24.96 6.44 8.75
N LEU A 13 -25.88 5.85 9.54
CA LEU A 13 -25.63 4.63 10.31
C LEU A 13 -25.26 3.44 9.40
N ALA A 14 -26.01 3.23 8.32
CA ALA A 14 -25.77 2.15 7.37
C ALA A 14 -24.40 2.28 6.68
N VAL A 15 -24.00 3.50 6.30
CA VAL A 15 -22.68 3.78 5.72
C VAL A 15 -21.57 3.48 6.73
N LEU A 16 -21.70 3.93 7.98
CA LEU A 16 -20.71 3.67 9.03
C LEU A 16 -20.53 2.17 9.32
N LEU A 17 -21.64 1.42 9.41
CA LEU A 17 -21.61 -0.03 9.60
C LEU A 17 -20.89 -0.74 8.44
N ALA A 18 -21.21 -0.38 7.19
CA ALA A 18 -20.59 -0.95 6.01
C ALA A 18 -19.07 -0.68 5.93
N SER A 19 -18.62 0.52 6.30
CA SER A 19 -17.19 0.86 6.33
C SER A 19 -16.42 0.06 7.39
N SER A 20 -16.99 -0.16 8.57
CA SER A 20 -16.32 -0.92 9.65
C SER A 20 -16.13 -2.39 9.30
N LEU A 21 -17.07 -2.98 8.56
CA LEU A 21 -17.04 -4.39 8.18
C LEU A 21 -16.11 -4.66 6.98
N CYS A 22 -15.85 -3.64 6.15
CA CYS A 22 -15.00 -3.73 4.96
C CYS A 22 -13.52 -3.42 5.24
N ALA A 23 -13.17 -2.97 6.45
CA ALA A 23 -11.79 -2.72 6.87
C ALA A 23 -11.00 -4.02 7.11
N GLY A 24 -11.11 -4.99 6.20
CA GLY A 24 -10.24 -6.16 6.15
C GLY A 24 -8.87 -5.74 5.63
N SER A 25 -7.88 -5.75 6.51
CA SER A 25 -6.43 -5.81 6.25
C SER A 25 -6.00 -5.49 4.81
N ALA A 26 -6.10 -4.22 4.42
CA ALA A 26 -5.38 -3.70 3.25
C ALA A 26 -3.89 -3.63 3.62
N ALA A 27 -3.24 -4.78 3.71
CA ALA A 27 -1.80 -4.83 3.73
C ALA A 27 -1.32 -4.13 2.45
N PRO A 28 -0.41 -3.14 2.52
CA PRO A 28 0.06 -2.45 1.32
C PRO A 28 0.83 -3.45 0.45
N LEU A 29 0.13 -4.10 -0.48
CA LEU A 29 0.71 -5.00 -1.49
C LEU A 29 1.83 -4.32 -2.29
N ALA A 30 1.81 -2.98 -2.36
CA ALA A 30 2.85 -2.17 -2.96
C ALA A 30 4.20 -2.31 -2.26
N ALA A 31 4.25 -2.40 -0.92
CA ALA A 31 5.49 -2.52 -0.16
C ALA A 31 6.17 -3.89 -0.36
N GLN A 32 5.37 -4.93 -0.64
CA GLN A 32 5.90 -6.28 -0.90
C GLN A 32 6.51 -6.43 -2.31
N ARG A 33 6.09 -5.58 -3.27
CA ARG A 33 6.55 -5.62 -4.66
C ARG A 33 7.81 -4.81 -4.94
N THR A 34 8.24 -3.93 -4.03
CA THR A 34 9.39 -3.03 -4.25
C THR A 34 10.71 -3.55 -3.68
N ARG A 35 10.80 -4.83 -3.27
CA ARG A 35 12.08 -5.44 -2.89
C ARG A 35 12.88 -5.83 -4.13
N ARG A 36 13.69 -4.90 -4.63
CA ARG A 36 14.66 -5.13 -5.69
C ARG A 36 15.83 -5.97 -5.15
N LYS A 37 16.22 -7.02 -5.89
CA LYS A 37 17.44 -7.78 -5.64
C LYS A 37 18.60 -7.13 -6.38
N ASP A 38 19.74 -7.03 -5.73
CA ASP A 38 20.94 -6.43 -6.30
C ASP A 38 21.84 -7.51 -6.93
N PRO A 39 22.01 -7.53 -8.26
CA PRO A 39 22.88 -8.49 -8.91
C PRO A 39 24.37 -8.28 -8.59
N LEU A 40 24.77 -7.11 -8.08
CA LEU A 40 26.15 -6.83 -7.69
C LEU A 40 26.46 -7.21 -6.24
N ASP A 41 25.44 -7.48 -5.42
CA ASP A 41 25.56 -7.95 -4.03
C ASP A 41 24.91 -9.34 -3.88
N GLY A 42 25.22 -10.27 -4.79
CA GLY A 42 24.80 -11.68 -4.67
C GLY A 42 23.28 -11.88 -4.59
N LEU A 43 22.50 -11.03 -5.26
CA LEU A 43 21.03 -11.03 -5.25
C LEU A 43 20.40 -10.73 -3.88
N ARG A 44 21.16 -10.09 -2.98
CA ARG A 44 20.64 -9.62 -1.70
C ARG A 44 19.68 -8.45 -1.90
N PRO A 45 18.74 -8.22 -0.98
CA PRO A 45 17.83 -7.08 -1.06
C PRO A 45 18.61 -5.78 -1.00
N TYR A 46 18.39 -4.88 -1.97
CA TYR A 46 19.00 -3.56 -1.94
C TYR A 46 18.46 -2.74 -0.77
N ALA A 47 19.36 -2.25 0.08
CA ALA A 47 19.03 -1.49 1.30
C ALA A 47 19.30 0.03 1.18
N GLY A 48 19.92 0.49 0.09
CA GLY A 48 20.45 1.86 -0.07
C GLY A 48 19.41 2.97 -0.35
N GLY A 49 18.13 2.76 -0.04
CA GLY A 49 17.08 3.78 -0.23
C GLY A 49 16.95 4.27 -1.67
N TRP A 50 16.72 5.57 -1.86
CA TRP A 50 16.53 6.20 -3.18
C TRP A 50 17.74 7.01 -3.66
N ASN A 51 18.96 6.58 -3.32
CA ASN A 51 20.16 7.26 -3.79
C ASN A 51 20.49 6.90 -5.24
N ILE A 52 20.10 7.75 -6.19
CA ILE A 52 20.35 7.54 -7.64
C ILE A 52 21.83 7.52 -8.02
N SER A 53 22.69 8.08 -7.17
CA SER A 53 24.15 8.07 -7.36
C SER A 53 24.79 6.77 -6.89
N ASP A 54 24.03 5.90 -6.20
CA ASP A 54 24.52 4.58 -5.82
C ASP A 54 24.58 3.66 -7.06
N ARG A 55 25.76 3.08 -7.31
CA ARG A 55 25.98 2.14 -8.42
C ARG A 55 25.02 0.94 -8.41
N HIS A 56 24.53 0.57 -7.23
CA HIS A 56 23.60 -0.53 -7.04
C HIS A 56 22.16 -0.12 -7.37
N TYR A 57 21.84 1.18 -7.46
CA TYR A 57 20.47 1.69 -7.66
C TYR A 57 19.85 1.29 -9.03
N ILE A 58 20.64 1.24 -10.10
CA ILE A 58 20.20 0.81 -11.45
C ILE A 58 20.93 -0.42 -12.00
N ALA A 59 21.56 -1.23 -11.15
CA ALA A 59 22.24 -2.45 -11.60
C ALA A 59 21.30 -3.45 -12.32
N VAL A 60 21.36 -3.50 -13.65
CA VAL A 60 20.72 -4.55 -14.45
C VAL A 60 21.75 -5.65 -14.63
N SER A 61 21.39 -6.91 -14.36
CA SER A 61 22.29 -8.04 -14.61
C SER A 61 22.71 -8.04 -16.08
N ALA A 62 24.00 -7.83 -16.34
CA ALA A 62 24.56 -8.14 -17.65
C ALA A 62 24.61 -9.67 -17.77
N SER A 63 23.98 -10.20 -18.82
CA SER A 63 24.00 -11.63 -19.18
C SER A 63 25.16 -11.94 -20.12
#